data_AF-A0AAE2BM32-F1
#
_entry.id   AF-A0AAE2BM32-F1
#
_cell.length_a   1.000
_cell.length_b   1.000
_cell.length_c   1.000
_cell.angle_alpha   90.00
_cell.angle_beta   90.00
_cell.angle_gamma   90.00
#
_symmetry.space_group_name_H-M   'P 1'
#
loop_
_entity.id
_entity.type
_entity.pdbx_description
1 polymer ?
#
loop_
_entity_poly.entity_id
_entity_poly.type
_entity_poly.pdbx_seq_one_letter_code
_entity_poly.pdbx_strand_id
1 'polypeptide(L)'
;MNMDSICDLSSPISGGMKIGDVLSETWSQGVHHTGVMEEWFGLHWWTTRSSILLLTTIFIFAPLISFKRVDSLRYTSALSVILAVVFVVIIAGIAIVKLISGSIGMPKLLPDLVSQASFWKLFTTVPILVTAYICHHNIHPIENELKDPSQMKSIVRTSITLCTSVYVATSFFGFLLFGNQTMDDVLANFDGELGIPFSSLLNDIVRVSYAVHLMLVFPIVFYSLRLNVDGILFPYAIPIAYDDRRFYTLTTALMGFIFMGANFVPSIWDAFQFTGATATVSVGFIFPAAIALRDTRGIATKNDRLVSWIMILLAVSSSTVAICSDIYGLVSGSEGAEA
;
A
#
# COMPACT_ATOMS: atom_id res chain seq x y z
N MET A 1 4.54 -13.11 -17.13
CA MET A 1 4.63 -12.03 -16.14
C MET A 1 4.93 -12.71 -14.80
N ASN A 2 6.10 -12.44 -14.20
CA ASN A 2 6.46 -13.07 -12.91
C ASN A 2 5.60 -12.46 -11.79
N MET A 3 5.24 -13.22 -10.75
CA MET A 3 4.37 -12.69 -9.67
C MET A 3 4.99 -11.50 -8.95
N ASP A 4 6.32 -11.42 -8.83
CA ASP A 4 7.02 -10.26 -8.26
C ASP A 4 6.70 -8.97 -9.02
N SER A 5 6.72 -9.01 -10.36
CA SER A 5 6.38 -7.86 -11.19
C SER A 5 4.92 -7.42 -11.03
N ILE A 6 4.02 -8.34 -10.66
CA ILE A 6 2.61 -8.01 -10.41
C ILE A 6 2.46 -7.31 -9.06
N CYS A 7 3.11 -7.82 -8.01
CA CYS A 7 3.17 -7.15 -6.69
C CYS A 7 3.75 -5.74 -6.79
N ASP A 8 4.84 -5.61 -7.54
CA ASP A 8 5.58 -4.35 -7.69
C ASP A 8 4.85 -3.33 -8.55
N LEU A 9 3.94 -3.79 -9.42
CA LEU A 9 3.13 -2.93 -10.27
C LEU A 9 1.88 -2.43 -9.54
N SER A 10 1.30 -3.26 -8.67
CA SER A 10 0.12 -2.89 -7.87
C SER A 10 0.43 -1.79 -6.85
N SER A 11 1.57 -1.88 -6.16
CA SER A 11 1.97 -0.90 -5.15
C SER A 11 2.03 0.57 -5.64
N PRO A 12 2.66 0.90 -6.79
CA PRO A 12 2.67 2.27 -7.32
C PRO A 12 1.33 2.67 -7.95
N ILE A 13 0.53 1.72 -8.48
CA ILE A 13 -0.84 2.01 -8.94
C ILE A 13 -1.71 2.44 -7.76
N SER A 14 -1.69 1.70 -6.65
CA SER A 14 -2.42 2.05 -5.44
C SER A 14 -1.89 3.34 -4.79
N GLY A 15 -0.57 3.58 -4.84
CA GLY A 15 0.03 4.84 -4.38
C GLY A 15 -0.41 6.05 -5.20
N GLY A 16 -0.42 5.91 -6.53
CA GLY A 16 -0.96 6.93 -7.44
C GLY A 16 -2.43 7.20 -7.17
N MET A 17 -3.25 6.15 -7.04
CA MET A 17 -4.66 6.25 -6.69
C MET A 17 -4.89 7.04 -5.40
N LYS A 18 -4.22 6.66 -4.30
CA LYS A 18 -4.29 7.37 -3.02
C LYS A 18 -3.93 8.84 -3.10
N ILE A 19 -2.92 9.19 -3.90
CA ILE A 19 -2.54 10.60 -4.09
C ILE A 19 -3.63 11.36 -4.84
N GLY A 20 -4.25 10.73 -5.84
CA GLY A 20 -5.39 11.28 -6.55
C GLY A 20 -6.59 11.51 -5.63
N ASP A 21 -6.91 10.51 -4.82
CA ASP A 21 -8.06 10.53 -3.90
C ASP A 21 -7.86 11.58 -2.79
N VAL A 22 -6.64 11.68 -2.23
CA VAL A 22 -6.32 12.70 -1.21
C VAL A 22 -6.34 14.12 -1.76
N LEU A 23 -5.81 14.34 -2.98
CA LEU A 23 -5.65 15.69 -3.53
C LEU A 23 -6.86 16.21 -4.31
N SER A 24 -7.66 15.34 -4.92
CA SER A 24 -8.69 15.73 -5.89
C SER A 24 -10.12 15.45 -5.42
N GLU A 25 -10.54 14.19 -5.36
CA GLU A 25 -11.91 13.77 -5.08
C GLU A 25 -11.88 12.30 -4.64
N THR A 26 -12.69 11.96 -3.62
CA THR A 26 -13.01 10.56 -3.30
C THR A 26 -14.51 10.37 -3.40
N TRP A 27 -14.93 9.37 -4.19
CA TRP A 27 -16.30 8.87 -4.17
C TRP A 27 -16.34 7.66 -3.24
N SER A 28 -16.85 7.83 -2.02
CA SER A 28 -17.02 6.73 -1.07
C SER A 28 -18.51 6.61 -0.73
N GLN A 29 -19.08 5.42 -0.96
CA GLN A 29 -20.48 5.09 -0.64
C GLN A 29 -21.56 6.08 -1.13
N GLY A 30 -21.35 6.70 -2.30
CA GLY A 30 -22.33 7.64 -2.89
C GLY A 30 -22.29 9.06 -2.32
N VAL A 31 -21.33 9.38 -1.44
CA VAL A 31 -21.07 10.74 -0.92
C VAL A 31 -19.79 11.29 -1.57
N HIS A 32 -19.85 12.55 -2.02
CA HIS A 32 -18.71 13.27 -2.61
C HIS A 32 -17.85 13.84 -1.47
N HIS A 33 -16.62 13.35 -1.36
CA HIS A 33 -15.63 13.88 -0.41
C HIS A 33 -14.65 14.78 -1.18
N THR A 34 -14.60 16.06 -0.81
CA THR A 34 -13.77 17.07 -1.48
C THR A 34 -12.28 16.86 -1.19
N GLY A 35 -11.44 16.83 -2.23
CA GLY A 35 -9.97 16.74 -2.12
C GLY A 35 -9.35 18.01 -1.53
N VAL A 36 -8.12 17.94 -1.01
CA VAL A 36 -7.44 19.13 -0.43
C VAL A 36 -7.31 20.27 -1.45
N MET A 37 -7.02 19.97 -2.72
CA MET A 37 -6.90 21.00 -3.75
C MET A 37 -8.25 21.59 -4.14
N GLU A 38 -9.32 20.79 -4.10
CA GLU A 38 -10.67 21.26 -4.36
C GLU A 38 -11.18 22.15 -3.20
N GLU A 39 -10.89 21.76 -1.96
CA GLU A 39 -11.24 22.53 -0.76
C GLU A 39 -10.55 23.91 -0.75
N TRP A 40 -9.29 23.97 -1.18
CA TRP A 40 -8.51 25.21 -1.18
C TRP A 40 -8.77 26.11 -2.41
N PHE A 41 -9.02 25.53 -3.58
CA PHE A 41 -9.08 26.28 -4.85
C PHE A 41 -10.44 26.21 -5.57
N GLY A 42 -11.39 25.42 -5.07
CA GLY A 42 -12.71 25.18 -5.68
C GLY A 42 -12.66 24.29 -6.93
N LEU A 43 -13.83 23.88 -7.40
CA LEU A 43 -13.99 22.98 -8.55
C LEU A 43 -13.53 23.63 -9.86
N HIS A 44 -12.40 23.18 -10.39
CA HIS A 44 -11.83 23.61 -11.66
C HIS A 44 -11.36 22.39 -12.48
N TRP A 45 -11.15 22.56 -13.78
CA TRP A 45 -10.67 21.47 -14.65
C TRP A 45 -9.30 20.89 -14.23
N TRP A 46 -8.48 21.70 -13.53
CA TRP A 46 -7.18 21.27 -13.00
C TRP A 46 -7.27 20.56 -11.65
N THR A 47 -8.42 20.61 -10.95
CA THR A 47 -8.63 19.93 -9.67
C THR A 47 -9.24 18.55 -9.86
N THR A 48 -9.52 18.13 -11.09
CA THR A 48 -9.96 16.76 -11.42
C THR A 48 -8.84 15.75 -11.17
N ARG A 49 -9.21 14.53 -10.76
CA ARG A 49 -8.29 13.45 -10.34
C ARG A 49 -7.23 13.17 -11.40
N SER A 50 -7.64 13.03 -12.65
CA SER A 50 -6.73 12.80 -13.78
C SER A 50 -5.74 13.95 -14.00
N SER A 51 -6.20 15.20 -13.87
CA SER A 51 -5.36 16.40 -14.05
C SER A 51 -4.30 16.51 -12.95
N ILE A 52 -4.69 16.31 -11.69
CA ILE A 52 -3.76 16.34 -10.54
C ILE A 52 -2.76 15.19 -10.64
N LEU A 53 -3.21 13.97 -10.92
CA LEU A 53 -2.32 12.82 -11.11
C LEU A 53 -1.32 13.05 -12.22
N LEU A 54 -1.74 13.66 -13.33
CA LEU A 54 -0.86 13.99 -14.45
C LEU A 54 0.16 15.07 -14.05
N LEU A 55 -0.27 16.11 -13.34
CA LEU A 55 0.61 17.16 -12.84
C LEU A 55 1.65 16.60 -11.86
N THR A 56 1.21 15.83 -10.87
CA THR A 56 2.09 15.15 -9.91
C THR A 56 3.06 14.20 -10.63
N THR A 57 2.59 13.47 -11.64
CA THR A 57 3.42 12.56 -12.43
C THR A 57 4.54 13.31 -13.15
N ILE A 58 4.23 14.45 -13.77
CA ILE A 58 5.20 15.23 -14.54
C ILE A 58 6.18 15.99 -13.61
N PHE A 59 5.67 16.64 -12.57
CA PHE A 59 6.46 17.56 -11.76
C PHE A 59 7.15 16.90 -10.56
N ILE A 60 6.61 15.80 -10.04
CA ILE A 60 7.12 15.14 -8.84
C ILE A 60 7.71 13.77 -9.20
N PHE A 61 6.93 12.90 -9.85
CA PHE A 61 7.41 11.55 -10.09
C PHE A 61 8.48 11.50 -11.18
N ALA A 62 8.32 12.17 -12.31
CA ALA A 62 9.29 12.14 -13.40
C ALA A 62 10.72 12.54 -12.96
N PRO A 63 10.95 13.62 -12.19
CA PRO A 63 12.30 13.91 -11.71
C PRO A 63 12.79 12.88 -10.67
N LEU A 64 11.92 12.38 -9.79
CA LEU A 64 12.31 11.42 -8.74
C LEU A 64 12.60 10.01 -9.28
N ILE A 65 11.89 9.52 -10.31
CA ILE A 65 12.14 8.20 -10.90
C ILE A 65 13.29 8.18 -11.91
N SER A 66 13.75 9.37 -12.33
CA SER A 66 14.90 9.53 -13.24
C SER A 66 16.23 9.21 -12.57
N PHE A 67 16.28 9.07 -11.23
CA PHE A 67 17.48 8.62 -10.54
C PHE A 67 17.79 7.16 -10.88
N LYS A 68 19.04 6.93 -11.28
CA LYS A 68 19.56 5.62 -11.68
C LYS A 68 20.07 4.76 -10.53
N ARG A 69 20.27 5.34 -9.34
CA ARG A 69 20.80 4.66 -8.15
C ARG A 69 19.86 4.82 -6.97
N VAL A 70 19.70 3.75 -6.18
CA VAL A 70 18.87 3.76 -4.96
C VAL A 70 19.50 4.62 -3.87
N ASP A 71 20.83 4.72 -3.81
CA ASP A 71 21.52 5.52 -2.79
C ASP A 71 21.11 7.01 -2.81
N SER A 72 20.77 7.56 -3.98
CA SER A 72 20.23 8.93 -4.09
C SER A 72 18.84 9.09 -3.44
N LEU A 73 18.06 7.99 -3.36
CA LEU A 73 16.74 7.94 -2.75
C LEU A 73 16.78 7.66 -1.23
N ARG A 74 17.97 7.48 -0.62
CA ARG A 74 18.06 7.24 0.83
C ARG A 74 17.48 8.38 1.66
N TYR A 75 17.65 9.62 1.20
CA TYR A 75 17.15 10.81 1.88
C TYR A 75 15.63 10.90 1.78
N THR A 76 15.05 10.57 0.62
CA THR A 76 13.59 10.53 0.43
C THR A 76 12.96 9.42 1.25
N SER A 77 13.62 8.25 1.34
CA SER A 77 13.20 7.15 2.21
C SER A 77 13.21 7.52 3.69
N ALA A 78 14.29 8.16 4.17
CA ALA A 78 14.39 8.58 5.57
C ALA A 78 13.33 9.63 5.92
N LEU A 79 13.13 10.61 5.04
CA LEU A 79 12.09 11.63 5.20
C LEU A 79 10.68 11.00 5.21
N SER A 80 10.43 10.02 4.34
CA SER A 80 9.16 9.29 4.30
C SER A 80 8.83 8.59 5.62
N VAL A 81 9.81 7.94 6.26
CA VAL A 81 9.62 7.28 7.57
C VAL A 81 9.31 8.32 8.66
N ILE A 82 10.00 9.46 8.66
CA ILE A 82 9.71 10.56 9.60
C ILE A 82 8.27 11.04 9.43
N LEU A 83 7.81 11.26 8.20
CA LEU A 83 6.43 11.68 7.93
C LEU A 83 5.40 10.65 8.40
N ALA A 84 5.68 9.35 8.25
CA ALA A 84 4.80 8.29 8.76
C ALA A 84 4.69 8.33 10.29
N VAL A 85 5.81 8.56 11.00
CA VAL A 85 5.79 8.70 12.46
C VAL A 85 5.05 9.98 12.88
N VAL A 86 5.27 11.09 12.18
CA VAL A 86 4.54 12.35 12.43
C VAL A 86 3.03 12.16 12.25
N PHE A 87 2.62 11.45 11.20
CA PHE A 87 1.22 11.09 10.96
C PHE A 87 0.62 10.33 12.16
N VAL A 88 1.31 9.30 12.66
CA VAL A 88 0.87 8.57 13.87
C VAL A 88 0.76 9.48 15.08
N VAL A 89 1.73 10.36 15.31
CA VAL A 89 1.74 11.29 16.44
C VAL A 89 0.55 12.25 16.37
N ILE A 90 0.22 12.76 15.18
CA ILE A 90 -0.92 13.66 15.01
C ILE A 90 -2.23 12.92 15.29
N ILE A 91 -2.44 11.74 14.71
CA ILE A 91 -3.65 10.94 14.94
C ILE A 91 -3.78 10.57 16.43
N ALA A 92 -2.70 10.16 17.08
CA ALA A 92 -2.68 9.86 18.50
C ALA A 92 -3.02 11.11 19.34
N GLY A 93 -2.45 12.27 19.01
CA GLY A 93 -2.74 13.53 19.69
C GLY A 93 -4.21 13.93 19.59
N ILE A 94 -4.79 13.84 18.40
CA ILE A 94 -6.21 14.10 18.16
C ILE A 94 -7.08 13.13 18.96
N ALA A 95 -6.78 11.82 18.91
CA ALA A 95 -7.53 10.80 19.64
C ALA A 95 -7.48 11.04 21.16
N ILE A 96 -6.31 11.37 21.71
CA ILE A 96 -6.13 11.64 23.15
C ILE A 96 -6.91 12.89 23.56
N VAL A 97 -6.83 13.99 22.81
CA VAL A 97 -7.56 15.23 23.12
C VAL A 97 -9.06 14.95 23.16
N LYS A 98 -9.60 14.27 22.16
CA LYS A 98 -11.03 13.95 22.11
C LYS A 98 -11.47 13.00 23.21
N LEU A 99 -10.61 12.07 23.61
CA LEU A 99 -10.85 11.14 24.72
C LEU A 99 -10.87 11.88 26.06
N ILE A 100 -9.97 12.84 26.29
CA ILE A 100 -9.95 13.70 27.49
C ILE A 100 -11.17 14.62 27.53
N SER A 101 -11.58 15.18 26.39
CA SER A 101 -12.76 16.04 26.28
C SER A 101 -14.09 15.29 26.50
N GLY A 102 -14.07 13.96 26.67
CA GLY A 102 -15.28 13.16 26.86
C GLY A 102 -16.20 13.12 25.63
N SER A 103 -15.70 13.57 24.47
CA SER A 103 -16.48 13.69 23.23
C SER A 103 -16.61 12.36 22.49
N ILE A 104 -15.86 11.33 22.89
CA ILE A 104 -15.91 9.98 22.30
C ILE A 104 -16.12 8.97 23.43
N GLY A 105 -17.10 8.08 23.27
CA GLY A 105 -17.19 6.87 24.08
C GLY A 105 -16.13 5.85 23.66
N MET A 106 -15.64 5.02 24.60
CA MET A 106 -14.70 3.94 24.29
C MET A 106 -15.31 3.04 23.19
N PRO A 107 -14.69 2.92 22.00
CA PRO A 107 -15.25 2.11 20.93
C PRO A 107 -15.15 0.63 21.28
N LYS A 108 -16.05 -0.18 20.70
CA LYS A 108 -16.02 -1.63 20.86
C LYS A 108 -14.75 -2.18 20.20
N LEU A 109 -13.75 -2.57 20.99
CA LEU A 109 -12.49 -3.13 20.51
C LEU A 109 -12.63 -4.53 19.89
N LEU A 110 -13.75 -5.21 20.13
CA LEU A 110 -14.05 -6.52 19.55
C LEU A 110 -15.14 -6.39 18.47
N PRO A 111 -14.98 -7.07 17.32
CA PRO A 111 -15.99 -7.08 16.27
C PRO A 111 -17.27 -7.79 16.75
N ASP A 112 -18.43 -7.24 16.40
CA ASP A 112 -19.74 -7.86 16.64
C ASP A 112 -19.94 -9.01 15.62
N LEU A 113 -19.58 -10.25 15.99
CA LEU A 113 -19.77 -11.47 15.15
C LEU A 113 -21.22 -11.98 15.17
N VAL A 114 -22.19 -11.10 14.89
CA VAL A 114 -23.62 -11.47 14.97
C VAL A 114 -24.08 -12.25 13.73
N SER A 115 -23.34 -12.19 12.61
CA SER A 115 -23.71 -12.87 11.35
C SER A 115 -22.54 -13.68 10.76
N GLN A 116 -22.85 -14.76 10.02
CA GLN A 116 -21.83 -15.51 9.27
C GLN A 116 -21.15 -14.65 8.19
N ALA A 117 -21.85 -13.68 7.59
CA ALA A 117 -21.27 -12.76 6.62
C ALA A 117 -20.16 -11.89 7.24
N SER A 118 -20.33 -11.43 8.48
CA SER A 118 -19.32 -10.67 9.21
C SER A 118 -18.05 -11.49 9.48
N PHE A 119 -18.17 -12.81 9.67
CA PHE A 119 -17.04 -13.70 9.86
C PHE A 119 -16.22 -13.86 8.57
N TRP A 120 -16.87 -14.03 7.42
CA TRP A 120 -16.17 -14.11 6.13
C TRP A 120 -15.49 -12.79 5.75
N LYS A 121 -16.06 -11.64 6.14
CA LYS A 121 -15.43 -10.33 5.96
C LYS A 121 -14.13 -10.16 6.77
N LEU A 122 -13.88 -10.95 7.81
CA LEU A 122 -12.56 -10.95 8.48
C LEU A 122 -11.47 -11.57 7.60
N PHE A 123 -11.83 -12.53 6.73
CA PHE A 123 -10.88 -13.18 5.84
C PHE A 123 -10.48 -12.31 4.65
N THR A 124 -11.32 -11.36 4.22
CA THR A 124 -10.97 -10.40 3.16
C THR A 124 -9.87 -9.43 3.59
N THR A 125 -9.71 -9.22 4.91
CA THR A 125 -8.62 -8.40 5.49
C THR A 125 -7.26 -9.11 5.46
N VAL A 126 -7.23 -10.45 5.43
CA VAL A 126 -5.97 -11.21 5.47
C VAL A 126 -5.06 -10.88 4.28
N PRO A 127 -5.53 -10.91 3.01
CA PRO A 127 -4.75 -10.46 1.86
C PRO A 127 -4.13 -9.07 2.00
N ILE A 128 -4.86 -8.14 2.62
CA ILE A 128 -4.44 -6.75 2.81
C ILE A 128 -3.32 -6.69 3.83
N LEU A 129 -3.45 -7.40 4.96
CA LEU A 129 -2.39 -7.53 5.95
C LEU A 129 -1.13 -8.15 5.36
N VAL A 130 -1.25 -9.23 4.58
CA VAL A 130 -0.10 -9.86 3.92
C VAL A 130 0.57 -8.88 2.96
N THR A 131 -0.22 -8.13 2.18
CA THR A 131 0.30 -7.12 1.25
C THR A 131 1.00 -5.99 1.99
N ALA A 132 0.50 -5.57 3.16
CA ALA A 132 1.14 -4.53 3.97
C ALA A 132 2.56 -4.92 4.48
N TYR A 133 2.84 -6.22 4.59
CA TYR A 133 4.13 -6.76 5.02
C TYR A 133 5.03 -7.25 3.87
N ILE A 134 4.62 -7.06 2.60
CA ILE A 134 5.47 -7.47 1.48
C ILE A 134 6.60 -6.45 1.24
N CYS A 135 7.82 -6.85 1.56
CA CYS A 135 9.03 -6.08 1.27
C CYS A 135 10.09 -6.87 0.50
N HIS A 136 9.81 -8.15 0.20
CA HIS A 136 10.76 -9.12 -0.34
C HIS A 136 11.42 -8.69 -1.67
N HIS A 137 10.66 -8.04 -2.55
CA HIS A 137 11.15 -7.56 -3.85
C HIS A 137 12.25 -6.49 -3.73
N ASN A 138 12.28 -5.74 -2.62
CA ASN A 138 13.27 -4.69 -2.37
C ASN A 138 14.54 -5.20 -1.68
N ILE A 139 14.53 -6.42 -1.13
CA ILE A 139 15.65 -6.93 -0.33
C ILE A 139 16.92 -7.02 -1.18
N HIS A 140 16.86 -7.60 -2.38
CA HIS A 140 18.05 -7.79 -3.23
C HIS A 140 18.64 -6.47 -3.75
N PRO A 141 17.85 -5.51 -4.30
CA PRO A 141 18.39 -4.21 -4.66
C PRO A 141 19.05 -3.47 -3.49
N ILE A 142 18.45 -3.54 -2.28
CA ILE A 142 19.01 -2.89 -1.10
C ILE A 142 20.30 -3.60 -0.67
N GLU A 143 20.33 -4.93 -0.65
CA GLU A 143 21.51 -5.73 -0.29
C GLU A 143 22.73 -5.42 -1.17
N ASN A 144 22.50 -5.24 -2.47
CA ASN A 144 23.57 -4.91 -3.42
C ASN A 144 24.18 -3.52 -3.20
N GLU A 145 23.48 -2.62 -2.53
CA GLU A 145 23.94 -1.25 -2.22
C GLU A 145 24.50 -1.12 -0.79
N LEU A 146 24.35 -2.16 0.05
CA LEU A 146 24.91 -2.17 1.41
C LEU A 146 26.43 -2.28 1.36
N LYS A 147 27.09 -1.50 2.22
CA LYS A 147 28.53 -1.64 2.47
C LYS A 147 28.90 -2.99 3.08
N ASP A 148 28.02 -3.54 3.92
CA ASP A 148 28.18 -4.84 4.58
C ASP A 148 26.88 -5.65 4.47
N PRO A 149 26.78 -6.59 3.51
CA PRO A 149 25.59 -7.41 3.32
C PRO A 149 25.22 -8.29 4.52
N SER A 150 26.17 -8.58 5.41
CA SER A 150 25.91 -9.43 6.59
C SER A 150 24.90 -8.80 7.56
N GLN A 151 24.73 -7.48 7.51
CA GLN A 151 23.81 -6.72 8.35
C GLN A 151 22.35 -6.77 7.86
N MET A 152 22.09 -7.32 6.68
CA MET A 152 20.75 -7.34 6.06
C MET A 152 19.70 -7.93 7.00
N LYS A 153 20.01 -9.02 7.71
CA LYS A 153 19.07 -9.64 8.67
C LYS A 153 18.67 -8.69 9.80
N SER A 154 19.62 -7.90 10.31
CA SER A 154 19.36 -6.92 11.38
C SER A 154 18.51 -5.75 10.86
N ILE A 155 18.81 -5.28 9.66
CA ILE A 155 18.07 -4.20 8.99
C ILE A 155 16.62 -4.62 8.73
N VAL A 156 16.40 -5.83 8.18
CA VAL A 156 15.05 -6.37 7.95
C VAL A 156 14.28 -6.49 9.26
N ARG A 157 14.89 -7.06 10.32
CA ARG A 157 14.23 -7.22 11.62
C ARG A 157 13.83 -5.87 12.23
N THR A 158 14.71 -4.89 12.17
CA THR A 158 14.45 -3.54 12.68
C THR A 158 13.35 -2.85 11.87
N SER A 159 13.40 -2.97 10.55
CA SER A 159 12.41 -2.39 9.64
C SER A 159 11.01 -2.99 9.85
N ILE A 160 10.91 -4.32 9.98
CA ILE A 160 9.63 -5.00 10.29
C ILE A 160 9.11 -4.55 11.66
N THR A 161 9.96 -4.48 12.68
CA THR A 161 9.55 -4.05 14.03
C THR A 161 9.01 -2.62 14.01
N LEU A 162 9.69 -1.71 13.32
CA LEU A 162 9.25 -0.32 13.16
C LEU A 162 7.92 -0.25 12.39
N CYS A 163 7.82 -0.98 11.27
CA CYS A 163 6.60 -1.05 10.46
C CYS A 163 5.40 -1.56 11.26
N THR A 164 5.57 -2.65 12.01
CA THR A 164 4.54 -3.20 12.89
C THR A 164 4.12 -2.19 13.96
N SER A 165 5.07 -1.47 14.56
CA SER A 165 4.74 -0.45 15.57
C SER A 165 3.88 0.69 14.99
N VAL A 166 4.22 1.17 13.79
CA VAL A 166 3.48 2.23 13.10
C VAL A 166 2.09 1.74 12.70
N TYR A 167 1.96 0.52 12.15
CA TYR A 167 0.67 -0.06 11.79
C TYR A 167 -0.24 -0.26 13.00
N VAL A 168 0.28 -0.88 14.08
CA VAL A 168 -0.51 -1.11 15.30
C VAL A 168 -0.94 0.22 15.92
N ALA A 169 -0.05 1.20 16.03
CA ALA A 169 -0.39 2.51 16.57
C ALA A 169 -1.43 3.24 15.70
N THR A 170 -1.27 3.22 14.38
CA THR A 170 -2.22 3.83 13.45
C THR A 170 -3.60 3.19 13.58
N SER A 171 -3.67 1.85 13.56
CA SER A 171 -4.95 1.13 13.69
C SER A 171 -5.60 1.38 15.04
N PHE A 172 -4.82 1.39 16.12
CA PHE A 172 -5.34 1.62 17.46
C PHE A 172 -5.89 3.05 17.62
N PHE A 173 -5.10 4.08 17.32
CA PHE A 173 -5.53 5.47 17.48
C PHE A 173 -6.57 5.90 16.44
N GLY A 174 -6.46 5.41 15.20
CA GLY A 174 -7.47 5.66 14.16
C GLY A 174 -8.82 5.06 14.53
N PHE A 175 -8.85 3.83 15.03
CA PHE A 175 -10.08 3.21 15.49
C PHE A 175 -10.62 3.86 16.78
N LEU A 176 -9.76 4.33 17.69
CA LEU A 176 -10.19 5.15 18.83
C LEU A 176 -10.85 6.46 18.38
N LEU A 177 -10.37 7.06 17.28
CA LEU A 177 -10.84 8.34 16.79
C LEU A 177 -12.21 8.26 16.08
N PHE A 178 -12.42 7.24 15.26
CA PHE A 178 -13.62 7.12 14.41
C PHE A 178 -14.57 5.97 14.83
N GLY A 179 -14.08 5.00 15.59
CA GLY A 179 -14.86 3.85 16.04
C GLY A 179 -15.53 3.10 14.89
N ASN A 180 -16.84 2.87 15.00
CA ASN A 180 -17.63 2.16 14.00
C ASN A 180 -17.86 2.95 12.70
N GLN A 181 -17.49 4.24 12.65
CA GLN A 181 -17.60 5.09 11.45
C GLN A 181 -16.30 5.11 10.63
N THR A 182 -15.32 4.26 10.97
CA THR A 182 -14.07 4.13 10.21
C THR A 182 -14.38 3.66 8.78
N MET A 183 -13.97 4.44 7.78
CA MET A 183 -14.10 4.10 6.36
C MET A 183 -12.95 3.19 5.90
N ASP A 184 -13.11 2.55 4.74
CA ASP A 184 -12.07 1.69 4.14
C ASP A 184 -10.78 2.48 3.85
N ASP A 185 -10.91 3.77 3.49
CA ASP A 185 -9.82 4.74 3.55
C ASP A 185 -10.01 5.68 4.74
N VAL A 186 -9.19 5.49 5.77
CA VAL A 186 -9.21 6.30 7.00
C VAL A 186 -8.91 7.77 6.71
N LEU A 187 -8.22 8.11 5.62
CA LEU A 187 -7.99 9.51 5.24
C LEU A 187 -9.26 10.21 4.81
N ALA A 188 -10.22 9.48 4.25
CA ALA A 188 -11.53 10.02 3.93
C ALA A 188 -12.28 10.46 5.19
N ASN A 189 -12.03 9.86 6.36
CA ASN A 189 -12.62 10.33 7.62
C ASN A 189 -12.08 11.68 8.11
N PHE A 190 -10.95 12.16 7.57
CA PHE A 190 -10.39 13.48 7.90
C PHE A 190 -10.92 14.58 6.98
N ASP A 191 -11.98 14.33 6.21
CA ASP A 191 -12.65 15.37 5.42
C ASP A 191 -13.67 16.19 6.24
N GLY A 192 -14.19 15.61 7.33
CA GLY A 192 -15.24 16.20 8.15
C GLY A 192 -14.73 16.97 9.37
N GLU A 193 -15.65 17.61 10.09
CA GLU A 193 -15.32 18.25 11.37
C GLU A 193 -15.06 17.22 12.47
N LEU A 194 -13.86 17.24 13.06
CA LEU A 194 -13.53 16.41 14.20
C LEU A 194 -14.09 16.97 15.51
N GLY A 195 -14.63 18.19 15.57
CA GLY A 195 -15.15 18.75 16.83
C GLY A 195 -14.06 19.10 17.86
N ILE A 196 -12.84 19.37 17.38
CA ILE A 196 -11.74 19.95 18.16
C ILE A 196 -11.35 21.32 17.58
N PRO A 197 -10.78 22.24 18.38
CA PRO A 197 -10.23 23.47 17.84
C PRO A 197 -9.16 23.16 16.80
N PHE A 198 -9.13 23.94 15.71
CA PHE A 198 -8.23 23.75 14.56
C PHE A 198 -8.42 22.44 13.79
N SER A 199 -9.62 21.84 13.83
CA SER A 199 -9.94 20.59 13.11
C SER A 199 -9.56 20.63 11.62
N SER A 200 -9.99 21.65 10.87
CA SER A 200 -9.69 21.76 9.43
C SER A 200 -8.19 21.84 9.16
N LEU A 201 -7.44 22.63 9.94
CA LEU A 201 -5.98 22.71 9.81
C LEU A 201 -5.29 21.37 10.10
N LEU A 202 -5.71 20.65 11.13
CA LEU A 202 -5.14 19.34 11.47
C LEU A 202 -5.45 18.30 10.39
N ASN A 203 -6.66 18.32 9.83
CA ASN A 203 -7.08 17.48 8.71
C ASN A 203 -6.20 17.70 7.49
N ASP A 204 -6.01 18.96 7.10
CA ASP A 204 -5.14 19.33 5.98
C ASP A 204 -3.71 18.85 6.20
N ILE A 205 -3.17 19.04 7.41
CA ILE A 205 -1.82 18.57 7.76
C ILE A 205 -1.73 17.04 7.62
N VAL A 206 -2.72 16.29 8.11
CA VAL A 206 -2.75 14.82 8.02
C VAL A 206 -2.78 14.37 6.56
N ARG A 207 -3.70 14.94 5.76
CA ARG A 207 -3.91 14.61 4.35
C ARG A 207 -2.67 14.95 3.51
N VAL A 208 -2.15 16.17 3.63
CA VAL A 208 -0.96 16.63 2.89
C VAL A 208 0.29 15.85 3.31
N SER A 209 0.50 15.63 4.61
CA SER A 209 1.64 14.84 5.10
C SER A 209 1.64 13.42 4.52
N TYR A 210 0.46 12.78 4.49
CA TYR A 210 0.33 11.44 3.90
C TYR A 210 0.53 11.44 2.38
N ALA A 211 -0.01 12.44 1.66
CA ALA A 211 0.24 12.58 0.22
C ALA A 211 1.73 12.72 -0.08
N VAL A 212 2.44 13.58 0.66
CA VAL A 212 3.91 13.75 0.53
C VAL A 212 4.64 12.44 0.88
N HIS A 213 4.23 11.75 1.95
CA HIS A 213 4.78 10.45 2.31
C HIS A 213 4.70 9.46 1.13
N LEU A 214 3.52 9.30 0.52
CA LEU A 214 3.33 8.42 -0.64
C LEU A 214 4.17 8.86 -1.84
N MET A 215 4.27 10.17 -2.09
CA MET A 215 5.09 10.69 -3.18
C MET A 215 6.57 10.35 -3.02
N LEU A 216 7.07 10.28 -1.78
CA LEU A 216 8.46 9.91 -1.47
C LEU A 216 8.71 8.40 -1.49
N VAL A 217 7.69 7.57 -1.24
CA VAL A 217 7.77 6.10 -1.32
C VAL A 217 7.73 5.63 -2.76
N PHE A 218 6.92 6.28 -3.61
CA PHE A 218 6.68 5.89 -5.00
C PHE A 218 7.96 5.57 -5.81
N PRO A 219 9.03 6.39 -5.79
CA PRO A 219 10.22 6.15 -6.61
C PRO A 219 11.00 4.90 -6.21
N ILE A 220 10.98 4.53 -4.92
CA ILE A 220 11.66 3.34 -4.42
C ILE A 220 10.97 2.09 -4.95
N VAL A 221 9.65 2.07 -4.90
CA VAL A 221 8.85 0.96 -5.43
C VAL A 221 8.97 0.88 -6.96
N PHE A 222 8.88 2.03 -7.63
CA PHE A 222 9.04 2.12 -9.08
C PHE A 222 10.42 1.65 -9.55
N TYR A 223 11.47 1.92 -8.77
CA TYR A 223 12.82 1.46 -9.06
C TYR A 223 12.88 -0.08 -9.14
N SER A 224 12.33 -0.78 -8.14
CA SER A 224 12.32 -2.25 -8.11
C SER A 224 11.44 -2.83 -9.21
N LEU A 225 10.27 -2.24 -9.45
CA LEU A 225 9.40 -2.60 -10.58
C LEU A 225 10.17 -2.53 -11.91
N ARG A 226 10.89 -1.43 -12.14
CA ARG A 226 11.67 -1.23 -13.37
C ARG A 226 12.74 -2.30 -13.54
N LEU A 227 13.49 -2.63 -12.47
CA LEU A 227 14.49 -3.68 -12.52
C LEU A 227 13.89 -5.06 -12.82
N ASN A 228 12.76 -5.38 -12.18
CA ASN A 228 12.09 -6.66 -12.38
C ASN A 228 11.52 -6.81 -13.78
N VAL A 229 10.94 -5.74 -14.36
CA VAL A 229 10.47 -5.76 -15.75
C VAL A 229 11.62 -5.77 -16.75
N ASP A 230 12.70 -5.01 -16.51
CA ASP A 230 13.91 -5.04 -17.37
C ASP A 230 14.54 -6.43 -17.40
N GLY A 231 14.67 -7.10 -16.24
CA GLY A 231 15.21 -8.45 -16.16
C GLY A 231 14.39 -9.50 -16.92
N ILE A 232 13.07 -9.29 -17.04
CA ILE A 232 12.19 -10.17 -17.82
C ILE A 232 12.30 -9.88 -19.32
N LEU A 233 12.27 -8.61 -19.72
CA LEU A 233 12.27 -8.22 -21.13
C LEU A 233 13.66 -8.35 -21.78
N PHE A 234 14.73 -8.14 -21.01
CA PHE A 234 16.10 -8.07 -21.50
C PHE A 234 17.08 -8.85 -20.59
N PRO A 235 16.90 -10.17 -20.41
CA PRO A 235 17.68 -10.97 -19.45
C PRO A 235 19.19 -11.02 -19.71
N TYR A 236 19.63 -10.82 -20.96
CA TYR A 236 21.05 -10.92 -21.36
C TYR A 236 21.71 -9.56 -21.64
N ALA A 237 20.99 -8.47 -21.39
CA ALA A 237 21.50 -7.15 -21.72
C ALA A 237 22.31 -6.54 -20.56
N ILE A 238 23.10 -5.51 -20.88
CA ILE A 238 23.86 -4.75 -19.87
C ILE A 238 22.91 -4.14 -18.82
N PRO A 239 23.38 -3.83 -17.59
CA PRO A 239 22.54 -3.25 -16.56
C PRO A 239 21.88 -1.94 -17.03
N ILE A 240 20.60 -1.75 -16.70
CA ILE A 240 19.77 -0.63 -17.20
C ILE A 240 20.33 0.76 -16.88
N ALA A 241 21.18 0.86 -15.85
CA ALA A 241 21.86 2.11 -15.50
C ALA A 241 22.78 2.64 -16.63
N TYR A 242 23.27 1.76 -17.51
CA TYR A 242 24.22 2.12 -18.58
C TYR A 242 23.56 2.37 -19.94
N ASP A 243 22.30 1.97 -20.15
CA ASP A 243 21.56 2.21 -21.39
C ASP A 243 20.47 3.27 -21.19
N ASP A 244 20.77 4.51 -21.55
CA ASP A 244 19.86 5.65 -21.40
C ASP A 244 18.57 5.47 -22.19
N ARG A 245 18.63 4.99 -23.44
CA ARG A 245 17.45 4.86 -24.29
C ARG A 245 16.48 3.86 -23.69
N ARG A 246 17.00 2.70 -23.28
CA ARG A 246 16.19 1.66 -22.63
C ARG A 246 15.65 2.13 -21.29
N PHE A 247 16.46 2.82 -20.51
CA PHE A 247 16.05 3.37 -19.22
C PHE A 247 14.84 4.31 -19.36
N TYR A 248 14.92 5.31 -20.26
CA TYR A 248 13.83 6.26 -20.45
C TYR A 248 12.61 5.62 -21.10
N THR A 249 12.78 4.79 -22.14
CA THR A 249 11.63 4.12 -22.79
C THR A 249 10.89 3.20 -21.85
N LEU A 250 11.58 2.35 -21.08
CA LEU A 250 10.96 1.46 -20.11
C LEU A 250 10.27 2.27 -18.99
N THR A 251 10.92 3.32 -18.51
CA THR A 251 10.38 4.19 -17.45
C THR A 251 9.11 4.91 -17.91
N THR A 252 9.10 5.50 -19.11
CA THR A 252 7.92 6.15 -19.68
C THR A 252 6.80 5.15 -19.95
N ALA A 253 7.10 3.96 -20.47
CA ALA A 253 6.09 2.92 -20.71
C ALA A 253 5.44 2.43 -19.41
N LEU A 254 6.26 2.12 -18.39
CA LEU A 254 5.76 1.70 -17.08
C LEU A 254 4.95 2.80 -16.40
N MET A 255 5.41 4.06 -16.48
CA MET A 255 4.68 5.18 -15.90
C MET A 255 3.33 5.40 -16.59
N GLY A 256 3.28 5.29 -17.93
CA GLY A 256 2.03 5.36 -18.67
C GLY A 256 1.05 4.26 -18.25
N PHE A 257 1.55 3.03 -18.05
CA PHE A 257 0.72 1.93 -17.57
C PHE A 257 0.20 2.16 -16.15
N ILE A 258 1.04 2.64 -15.23
CA ILE A 258 0.65 2.95 -13.85
C ILE A 258 -0.38 4.08 -13.81
N PHE A 259 -0.16 5.15 -14.59
CA PHE A 259 -1.10 6.26 -14.70
C PHE A 259 -2.46 5.78 -15.23
N MET A 260 -2.44 4.92 -16.25
CA MET A 260 -3.66 4.32 -16.80
C MET A 260 -4.39 3.48 -15.74
N GLY A 261 -3.68 2.58 -15.06
CA GLY A 261 -4.24 1.77 -13.97
C GLY A 261 -4.83 2.62 -12.83
N ALA A 262 -4.14 3.68 -12.44
CA ALA A 262 -4.60 4.58 -11.38
C ALA A 262 -5.87 5.36 -11.75
N ASN A 263 -6.19 5.55 -13.03
CA ASN A 263 -7.43 6.19 -13.47
C ASN A 263 -8.59 5.19 -13.67
N PHE A 264 -8.29 3.95 -14.09
CA PHE A 264 -9.34 2.96 -14.38
C PHE A 264 -9.80 2.15 -13.18
N VAL A 265 -8.97 2.01 -12.14
CA VAL A 265 -9.36 1.26 -10.95
C VAL A 265 -10.10 2.20 -9.98
N PRO A 266 -11.37 1.93 -9.66
CA PRO A 266 -12.22 2.84 -8.89
C PRO A 266 -11.97 2.77 -7.38
N SER A 267 -11.41 1.65 -6.87
CA SER A 267 -11.25 1.39 -5.44
C SER A 267 -9.84 0.87 -5.13
N ILE A 268 -9.22 1.44 -4.09
CA ILE A 268 -7.92 1.00 -3.59
C ILE A 268 -8.04 -0.38 -2.92
N TRP A 269 -9.17 -0.61 -2.24
CA TRP A 269 -9.46 -1.84 -1.51
C TRP A 269 -9.42 -3.06 -2.43
N ASP A 270 -10.12 -3.02 -3.57
CA ASP A 270 -10.18 -4.14 -4.51
C ASP A 270 -8.80 -4.41 -5.13
N ALA A 271 -8.03 -3.35 -5.42
CA ALA A 271 -6.67 -3.48 -5.93
C ALA A 271 -5.76 -4.25 -4.94
N PHE A 272 -5.79 -3.88 -3.64
CA PHE A 272 -5.01 -4.57 -2.61
C PHE A 272 -5.51 -5.98 -2.34
N GLN A 273 -6.82 -6.19 -2.35
CA GLN A 273 -7.38 -7.51 -2.08
C GLN A 273 -7.03 -8.50 -3.19
N PHE A 274 -7.20 -8.10 -4.46
CA PHE A 274 -6.84 -8.93 -5.60
C PHE A 274 -5.33 -9.22 -5.66
N THR A 275 -4.50 -8.19 -5.53
CA THR A 275 -3.04 -8.34 -5.56
C THR A 275 -2.56 -9.19 -4.38
N GLY A 276 -3.11 -8.94 -3.20
CA GLY A 276 -2.80 -9.67 -1.98
C GLY A 276 -3.13 -11.15 -2.06
N ALA A 277 -4.34 -11.47 -2.53
CA ALA A 277 -4.80 -12.84 -2.63
C ALA A 277 -4.02 -13.64 -3.69
N THR A 278 -3.48 -13.00 -4.71
CA THR A 278 -2.83 -13.68 -5.84
C THR A 278 -1.31 -13.58 -5.79
N ALA A 279 -0.76 -12.43 -6.15
CA ALA A 279 0.67 -12.22 -6.34
C ALA A 279 1.42 -12.26 -5.01
N THR A 280 0.91 -11.57 -4.00
CA THR A 280 1.57 -11.45 -2.69
C THR A 280 1.64 -12.79 -1.97
N VAL A 281 0.53 -13.55 -1.92
CA VAL A 281 0.52 -14.88 -1.30
C VAL A 281 1.47 -15.85 -2.02
N SER A 282 1.53 -15.76 -3.35
CA SER A 282 2.40 -16.61 -4.15
C SER A 282 3.88 -16.35 -3.89
N VAL A 283 4.30 -15.09 -3.86
CA VAL A 283 5.69 -14.69 -3.62
C VAL A 283 6.08 -14.84 -2.15
N GLY A 284 5.19 -14.46 -1.24
CA GLY A 284 5.47 -14.43 0.19
C GLY A 284 5.44 -15.79 0.87
N PHE A 285 4.57 -16.70 0.42
CA PHE A 285 4.36 -17.98 1.09
C PHE A 285 4.64 -19.20 0.19
N ILE A 286 4.11 -19.22 -1.03
CA ILE A 286 4.18 -20.41 -1.89
C ILE A 286 5.60 -20.62 -2.42
N PHE A 287 6.22 -19.58 -2.96
CA PHE A 287 7.54 -19.70 -3.61
C PHE A 287 8.68 -20.05 -2.62
N PRO A 288 8.82 -19.39 -1.45
CA PRO A 288 9.82 -19.78 -0.45
C PRO A 288 9.62 -21.20 0.07
N ALA A 289 8.36 -21.60 0.31
CA ALA A 289 8.03 -22.95 0.74
C ALA A 289 8.36 -23.99 -0.34
N ALA A 290 8.09 -23.69 -1.61
CA ALA A 290 8.43 -24.58 -2.73
C ALA A 290 9.97 -24.76 -2.85
N ILE A 291 10.75 -23.70 -2.65
CA ILE A 291 12.22 -23.78 -2.63
C ILE A 291 12.70 -24.67 -1.48
N ALA A 292 12.16 -24.49 -0.26
CA ALA A 292 12.52 -25.29 0.90
C ALA A 292 12.15 -26.78 0.73
N LEU A 293 11.04 -27.08 0.06
CA LEU A 293 10.61 -28.45 -0.23
C LEU A 293 11.43 -29.11 -1.34
N ARG A 294 11.80 -28.36 -2.37
CA ARG A 294 12.61 -28.82 -3.51
C ARG A 294 14.09 -28.98 -3.17
N ASP A 295 14.49 -28.75 -1.91
CA ASP A 295 15.89 -28.78 -1.50
C ASP A 295 16.61 -30.06 -1.95
N THR A 296 17.44 -29.90 -2.98
CA THR A 296 18.30 -30.93 -3.56
C THR A 296 19.60 -31.13 -2.78
N ARG A 297 19.95 -30.22 -1.86
CA ARG A 297 21.20 -30.24 -1.09
C ARG A 297 21.04 -30.82 0.32
N GLY A 298 19.81 -31.13 0.74
CA GLY A 298 19.51 -31.80 2.01
C GLY A 298 19.79 -30.96 3.26
N ILE A 299 19.75 -29.63 3.13
CA ILE A 299 19.95 -28.64 4.19
C ILE A 299 18.68 -28.48 5.04
N ALA A 300 17.50 -28.64 4.44
CA ALA A 300 16.21 -28.45 5.10
C ALA A 300 15.91 -29.56 6.11
N THR A 301 15.56 -29.16 7.34
CA THR A 301 15.17 -30.11 8.38
C THR A 301 13.75 -30.64 8.15
N LYS A 302 13.38 -31.74 8.84
CA LYS A 302 12.00 -32.26 8.82
C LYS A 302 10.97 -31.21 9.29
N ASN A 303 11.36 -30.33 10.21
CA ASN A 303 10.51 -29.24 10.70
C ASN A 303 10.33 -28.17 9.62
N ASP A 304 11.38 -27.79 8.90
CA ASP A 304 11.28 -26.80 7.81
C ASP A 304 10.37 -27.28 6.68
N ARG A 305 10.43 -28.58 6.37
CA ARG A 305 9.52 -29.21 5.40
C ARG A 305 8.07 -29.21 5.87
N LEU A 306 7.82 -29.51 7.15
CA LEU A 306 6.48 -29.45 7.72
C LEU A 306 5.93 -28.02 7.70
N VAL A 307 6.73 -27.04 8.12
CA VAL A 307 6.38 -25.62 8.08
C VAL A 307 6.07 -25.18 6.64
N SER A 308 6.87 -25.59 5.66
CA SER A 308 6.65 -25.27 4.25
C SER A 308 5.32 -25.82 3.71
N TRP A 309 4.98 -27.07 4.04
CA TRP A 309 3.67 -27.64 3.69
C TRP A 309 2.50 -26.90 4.33
N ILE A 310 2.63 -26.54 5.61
CA ILE A 310 1.62 -25.76 6.33
C ILE A 310 1.47 -24.37 5.70
N MET A 311 2.57 -23.69 5.36
CA MET A 311 2.56 -22.38 4.70
C MET A 311 1.82 -22.44 3.35
N ILE A 312 2.08 -23.45 2.52
CA ILE A 312 1.39 -23.61 1.23
C ILE A 312 -0.12 -23.87 1.45
N LEU A 313 -0.49 -24.72 2.40
CA LEU A 313 -1.89 -25.03 2.68
C LEU A 313 -2.65 -23.80 3.20
N LEU A 314 -2.04 -23.02 4.09
CA LEU A 314 -2.61 -21.77 4.59
C LEU A 314 -2.71 -20.71 3.48
N ALA A 315 -1.68 -20.58 2.66
CA ALA A 315 -1.66 -19.68 1.51
C ALA A 315 -2.81 -19.98 0.53
N VAL A 316 -2.91 -21.23 0.07
CA VAL A 316 -3.93 -21.65 -0.90
C VAL A 316 -5.34 -21.51 -0.30
N SER A 317 -5.55 -21.91 0.95
CA SER A 317 -6.86 -21.79 1.59
C SER A 317 -7.27 -20.33 1.77
N SER A 318 -6.38 -19.46 2.25
CA SER A 318 -6.62 -18.02 2.40
C SER A 318 -6.93 -17.34 1.05
N SER A 319 -6.12 -17.59 0.02
CA SER A 319 -6.37 -17.06 -1.33
C SER A 319 -7.70 -17.51 -1.91
N THR A 320 -8.06 -18.79 -1.72
CA THR A 320 -9.34 -19.33 -2.21
C THR A 320 -10.51 -18.65 -1.51
N VAL A 321 -10.44 -18.50 -0.18
CA VAL A 321 -11.49 -17.83 0.60
C VAL A 321 -11.62 -16.36 0.18
N ALA A 322 -10.51 -15.64 0.02
CA ALA A 322 -10.51 -14.25 -0.40
C ALA A 322 -11.17 -14.07 -1.78
N ILE A 323 -10.75 -14.85 -2.77
CA ILE A 323 -11.30 -14.79 -4.13
C ILE A 323 -12.78 -15.16 -4.15
N CYS A 324 -13.18 -16.22 -3.44
CA CYS A 324 -14.59 -16.60 -3.34
C CYS A 324 -15.44 -15.51 -2.66
N SER A 325 -14.91 -14.87 -1.62
CA SER A 325 -15.59 -13.76 -0.92
C SER A 325 -15.77 -12.54 -1.84
N ASP A 326 -14.77 -12.23 -2.67
CA ASP A 326 -14.86 -11.12 -3.62
C ASP A 326 -15.86 -11.37 -4.73
N ILE A 327 -15.83 -12.58 -5.30
CA ILE A 327 -16.81 -12.98 -6.31
C ILE A 327 -18.23 -12.92 -5.70
N TYR A 328 -18.41 -13.41 -4.48
CA TYR A 328 -19.71 -13.36 -3.81
C TYR A 328 -20.16 -11.93 -3.53
N GLY A 329 -19.25 -11.04 -3.11
CA GLY A 329 -19.52 -9.62 -2.91
C GLY A 329 -19.93 -8.91 -4.20
N LEU A 330 -19.26 -9.19 -5.31
CA LEU A 330 -19.57 -8.63 -6.63
C LEU A 330 -20.94 -9.12 -7.16
N VAL A 331 -21.24 -10.41 -6.98
CA VAL A 331 -22.50 -11.01 -7.42
C VAL A 331 -23.68 -10.50 -6.58
N SER A 332 -23.55 -10.53 -5.24
CA SER A 332 -24.62 -10.05 -4.34
C SER A 332 -24.82 -8.52 -4.38
N GLY A 333 -23.77 -7.75 -4.67
CA GLY A 333 -23.87 -6.31 -4.91
C GLY A 333 -24.61 -5.97 -6.21
N SER A 334 -24.59 -6.86 -7.21
CA SER A 334 -25.34 -6.68 -8.46
C SER A 334 -26.85 -6.93 -8.29
N GLU A 335 -27.26 -7.83 -7.39
CA GLU A 335 -28.68 -8.12 -7.13
C GLU A 335 -29.39 -7.01 -6.34
N GLY A 336 -28.65 -6.14 -5.63
CA GLY A 336 -29.21 -5.01 -4.89
C GLY A 336 -29.44 -3.73 -5.71
N ALA A 337 -28.98 -3.69 -6.96
CA ALA A 337 -29.11 -2.52 -7.85
C ALA A 337 -30.30 -2.63 -8.82
N GLU A 338 -31.02 -3.76 -8.85
CA GLU A 338 -32.23 -3.98 -9.66
C GLU A 338 -33.53 -4.00 -8.83
N ALA A 339 -33.53 -3.52 -7.58
CA ALA A 339 -34.72 -3.44 -6.72
C ALA A 339 -35.17 -2.00 -6.43
#